data_AF-A0A5P2CE83-F1
#
_entry.id   AF-A0A5P2CE83-F1
#
_cell.length_a   1.000
_cell.length_b   1.000
_cell.length_c   1.000
_cell.angle_alpha   90.00
_cell.angle_beta   90.00
_cell.angle_gamma   90.00
#
_symmetry.space_group_name_H-M   'P 1'
#
loop_
_entity.id
_entity.type
_entity.pdbx_description
1 polymer ?
#
loop_
_entity_poly.entity_id
_entity_poly.type
_entity_poly.pdbx_seq_one_letter_code
_entity_poly.pdbx_strand_id
1 'polypeptide(L)' 'MTTEAREPRDRLAGELRDDPPESFAQLAPQHLTALADALERQRESRAAGLNEAAEKALELVPALARGPFRRILFR' A
#
# COMPACT_ATOMS: atom_id res chain seq x y z
N MET A 1 -24.52 -14.71 11.54
CA MET A 1 -24.32 -13.48 10.73
C MET A 1 -22.91 -12.89 10.88
N THR A 2 -21.89 -13.68 11.21
CA THR A 2 -20.55 -13.17 11.61
C THR A 2 -19.46 -13.35 10.56
N THR A 3 -19.74 -14.02 9.43
CA THR A 3 -18.75 -14.32 8.39
C THR A 3 -18.49 -13.11 7.48
N GLU A 4 -19.54 -12.35 7.11
CA GLU A 4 -19.41 -11.17 6.23
C GLU A 4 -18.64 -10.01 6.86
N ALA A 5 -18.61 -9.89 8.19
CA ALA A 5 -17.86 -8.84 8.88
C ALA A 5 -16.38 -9.19 9.12
N ARG A 6 -16.01 -10.47 8.96
CA ARG A 6 -14.64 -10.95 9.18
C ARG A 6 -13.74 -10.62 8.00
N GLU A 7 -14.25 -10.82 6.79
CA GLU A 7 -13.54 -10.57 5.52
C GLU A 7 -13.03 -9.11 5.38
N PRO A 8 -13.84 -8.06 5.68
CA PRO A 8 -13.39 -6.67 5.60
C PRO A 8 -12.37 -6.31 6.66
N ARG A 9 -12.47 -6.90 7.87
CA ARG A 9 -11.54 -6.65 8.97
C ARG A 9 -10.18 -7.31 8.72
N ASP A 10 -10.17 -8.53 8.19
CA ASP A 10 -8.95 -9.25 7.83
C ASP A 10 -8.21 -8.53 6.69
N ARG A 11 -8.94 -8.02 5.69
CA ARG A 11 -8.36 -7.17 4.64
C ARG A 11 -7.76 -5.88 5.21
N LEU A 12 -8.46 -5.22 6.13
CA LEU A 12 -7.95 -4.02 6.81
C LEU A 12 -6.69 -4.31 7.64
N ALA A 13 -6.62 -5.47 8.31
CA ALA A 13 -5.43 -5.90 9.05
C ALA A 13 -4.21 -6.06 8.12
N GLY A 14 -4.40 -6.67 6.94
CA GLY A 14 -3.38 -6.76 5.91
C GLY A 14 -2.87 -5.38 5.45
N GLU A 15 -3.79 -4.43 5.25
CA GLU A 15 -3.43 -3.06 4.85
C GLU A 15 -2.81 -2.22 5.98
N LEU A 16 -3.10 -2.51 7.24
CA LEU A 16 -2.44 -1.87 8.37
C LEU A 16 -1.09 -2.52 8.69
N ARG A 17 -0.88 -3.78 8.28
CA ARG A 17 0.21 -4.66 8.78
C ARG A 17 0.20 -4.78 10.30
N ASP A 18 -0.96 -4.63 10.89
CA ASP A 18 -1.20 -4.65 12.32
C ASP A 18 -2.69 -4.98 12.56
N ASP A 19 -3.01 -5.41 13.78
CA ASP A 19 -4.38 -5.70 14.15
C ASP A 19 -5.23 -4.42 14.24
N PRO A 20 -6.38 -4.34 13.55
CA PRO A 20 -7.27 -3.20 13.66
C PRO A 20 -7.75 -3.06 15.12
N PRO A 21 -7.74 -1.85 15.71
CA PRO A 21 -8.22 -1.64 17.07
C PRO A 21 -9.64 -2.19 17.29
N GLU A 22 -9.98 -2.60 18.51
CA GLU A 22 -11.33 -3.11 18.82
C GLU A 22 -12.44 -2.11 18.48
N SER A 23 -12.16 -0.81 18.54
CA SER A 23 -13.11 0.23 18.12
C SER A 23 -13.57 0.06 16.65
N PHE A 24 -12.76 -0.57 15.79
CA PHE A 24 -13.13 -0.86 14.40
C PHE A 24 -14.14 -2.01 14.29
N ALA A 25 -14.31 -2.84 15.34
CA ALA A 25 -15.35 -3.87 15.36
C ALA A 25 -16.76 -3.27 15.44
N GLN A 26 -16.87 -1.99 15.84
CA GLN A 26 -18.13 -1.26 15.94
C GLN A 26 -18.53 -0.60 14.62
N LEU A 27 -17.63 -0.59 13.63
CA LEU A 27 -17.90 0.00 12.31
C LEU A 27 -18.74 -0.95 11.46
N ALA A 28 -19.65 -0.37 10.69
CA ALA A 28 -20.39 -1.13 9.68
C ALA A 28 -19.42 -1.71 8.62
N PRO A 29 -19.68 -2.90 8.07
CA PRO A 29 -18.80 -3.56 7.11
C PRO A 29 -18.41 -2.67 5.92
N GLN A 30 -19.35 -1.87 5.40
CA GLN A 30 -19.09 -0.93 4.31
C GLN A 30 -18.03 0.13 4.64
N HIS A 31 -17.92 0.56 5.90
CA HIS A 31 -16.91 1.53 6.31
C HIS A 31 -15.54 0.87 6.43
N LEU A 32 -15.48 -0.39 6.87
CA LEU A 32 -14.23 -1.17 6.91
C LEU A 32 -13.69 -1.38 5.49
N THR A 33 -14.55 -1.74 4.55
CA THR A 33 -14.18 -1.87 3.13
C THR A 33 -13.65 -0.55 2.55
N ALA A 34 -14.37 0.56 2.79
CA ALA A 34 -13.94 1.87 2.30
C ALA A 34 -12.58 2.31 2.88
N LEU A 35 -12.31 1.99 4.15
CA LEU A 35 -11.02 2.25 4.80
C LEU A 35 -9.90 1.39 4.20
N ALA A 36 -10.15 0.10 3.98
CA ALA A 36 -9.18 -0.78 3.33
C ALA A 36 -8.83 -0.29 1.90
N ASP A 37 -9.84 0.06 1.10
CA ASP A 37 -9.65 0.59 -0.25
C ASP A 37 -8.86 1.91 -0.27
N ALA A 38 -9.07 2.76 0.73
CA ALA A 38 -8.35 4.03 0.84
C ALA A 38 -6.87 3.82 1.23
N LEU A 39 -6.59 2.86 2.12
CA LEU A 39 -5.22 2.51 2.51
C LEU A 39 -4.44 1.88 1.37
N GLU A 40 -5.08 0.98 0.62
CA GLU A 40 -4.51 0.36 -0.57
C GLU A 40 -4.11 1.43 -1.60
N ARG A 41 -5.04 2.31 -1.98
CA ARG A 41 -4.77 3.43 -2.91
C ARG A 41 -3.66 4.36 -2.43
N GLN A 42 -3.60 4.65 -1.12
CA GLN A 42 -2.55 5.50 -0.57
C GLN A 42 -1.18 4.81 -0.62
N ARG A 43 -1.12 3.49 -0.47
CA ARG A 43 0.13 2.72 -0.64
C ARG A 43 0.58 2.69 -2.09
N GLU A 44 -0.33 2.44 -3.02
CA GLU A 44 -0.04 2.51 -4.45
C GLU A 44 0.50 3.89 -4.83
N SER A 45 -0.16 4.96 -4.36
CA SER A 45 0.29 6.34 -4.60
C SER A 45 1.67 6.63 -4.02
N ARG A 46 1.96 6.13 -2.81
CA ARG A 46 3.31 6.25 -2.20
C ARG A 46 4.36 5.46 -2.99
N ALA A 47 4.05 4.25 -3.43
CA ALA A 47 4.95 3.44 -4.24
C ALA A 47 5.25 4.12 -5.59
N ALA A 48 4.23 4.70 -6.22
CA ALA A 48 4.39 5.49 -7.45
C ALA A 48 5.28 6.72 -7.22
N GLY A 49 5.07 7.47 -6.14
CA GLY A 49 5.92 8.62 -5.79
C GLY A 49 7.37 8.23 -5.47
N LEU A 50 7.58 7.08 -4.82
CA LEU A 50 8.92 6.55 -4.55
C LEU A 50 9.63 6.12 -5.84
N ASN A 51 8.92 5.49 -6.77
CA ASN A 51 9.48 5.15 -8.08
C ASN A 51 9.87 6.41 -8.86
N GLU A 52 9.01 7.43 -8.90
CA GLU A 52 9.32 8.69 -9.58
C GLU A 52 10.54 9.39 -8.94
N ALA A 53 10.62 9.41 -7.60
CA ALA A 53 11.76 9.95 -6.88
C ALA A 53 13.05 9.17 -7.17
N ALA A 54 12.98 7.84 -7.25
CA ALA A 54 14.11 7.00 -7.61
C ALA A 54 14.55 7.20 -9.07
N GLU A 55 13.63 7.38 -10.02
CA GLU A 55 13.97 7.73 -11.41
C GLU A 55 14.70 9.06 -11.49
N LYS A 56 14.18 10.11 -10.82
CA LYS A 56 14.84 11.42 -10.74
C LYS A 56 16.23 11.36 -10.10
N ALA A 57 16.41 10.55 -9.05
CA ALA A 57 17.71 10.36 -8.43
C ALA A 57 18.73 9.69 -9.37
N LEU A 58 18.28 8.78 -10.25
CA LEU A 58 19.14 8.11 -11.23
C LEU A 58 19.59 9.02 -12.37
N GLU A 59 18.79 10.02 -12.75
CA GLU A 59 19.20 11.06 -13.70
C GLU A 59 20.42 11.85 -13.19
N LEU A 60 20.53 12.00 -11.86
CA LEU A 60 21.62 12.74 -11.21
C LEU A 60 22.88 11.88 -10.98
N VAL A 61 22.80 10.55 -11.18
CA VAL A 61 23.94 9.64 -10.94
C VAL A 61 24.30 8.88 -12.23
N PRO A 62 25.30 9.38 -12.99
CA PRO A 62 25.68 8.81 -14.29
C PRO A 62 26.08 7.33 -14.26
N ALA A 63 26.55 6.83 -13.11
CA ALA A 63 26.96 5.45 -12.92
C ALA A 63 25.79 4.47 -12.79
N LEU A 64 24.65 4.91 -12.24
CA LEU A 64 23.48 4.06 -11.98
C LEU A 64 22.49 4.03 -13.17
N ALA A 65 22.59 4.99 -14.09
CA ALA A 65 21.80 5.05 -15.32
C ALA A 65 22.15 3.93 -16.33
N ARG A 66 23.20 3.14 -16.10
CA ARG A 66 23.60 2.03 -16.99
C ARG A 66 22.67 0.83 -16.76
N GLY A 67 22.06 0.37 -17.86
CA GLY A 67 20.85 -0.46 -17.92
C GLY A 67 20.66 -1.62 -16.93
N PRO A 68 21.69 -2.38 -16.51
CA PRO A 68 21.50 -3.48 -15.57
C PRO A 68 20.94 -3.04 -14.21
N PHE A 69 21.37 -1.89 -13.69
CA PHE A 69 20.94 -1.41 -12.37
C PHE A 69 19.50 -0.90 -12.38
N ARG A 70 19.10 -0.19 -13.45
CA ARG A 70 17.72 0.28 -13.63
C ARG A 70 16.72 -0.88 -13.65
N ARG A 71 17.10 -2.02 -14.24
CA ARG A 71 16.22 -3.21 -14.33
C ARG A 71 15.99 -3.91 -12.97
N ILE A 72 16.89 -3.74 -12.01
CA ILE A 72 16.79 -4.35 -10.67
C ILE A 72 15.95 -3.48 -9.72
N LEU A 73 16.03 -2.16 -9.84
CA LEU A 73 15.39 -1.22 -8.91
C LEU A 73 13.88 -0.98 -9.17
N PHE A 74 13.40 -1.21 -10.39
CA PHE A 74 12.01 -0.89 -10.80
C PHE A 74 11.22 -2.10 -11.30
N ARG A 75 11.42 -3.27 -10.68
CA ARG A 75 10.66 -4.48 -10.99
C ARG A 75 9.44 -4.62 -10.09
#